data_AF-A0A2L2YTW3-F1
#
_entry.id   AF-A0A2L2YTW3-F1
#
_cell.length_a   1.000
_cell.length_b   1.000
_cell.length_c   1.000
_cell.angle_alpha   90.00
_cell.angle_beta   90.00
_cell.angle_gamma   90.00
#
_symmetry.space_group_name_H-M   'P 1'
#
loop_
_entity.id
_entity.type
_entity.pdbx_description
1 polymer ?
#
loop_
_entity_poly.entity_id
_entity_poly.type
_entity_poly.pdbx_seq_one_letter_code
_entity_poly.pdbx_strand_id
1 'polypeptide(L)'
;EIETRRIVNIMCNVKPQEQGPNYVLTILLRMDDKMNRQLSCEITKDDDFAGLSEELVYHGFISDEDREMVANLIGDTISRRHIPDLPNTNKS
;
A
#
# COMPACT_ATOMS: atom_id res chain seq x y z
N GLU A 1 0.37 19.01 0.42
CA GLU A 1 1.47 19.35 -0.50
C GLU A 1 1.60 18.21 -1.50
N ILE A 2 1.97 18.47 -2.75
CA ILE A 2 2.13 17.41 -3.76
C ILE A 2 3.52 16.79 -3.58
N GLU A 3 3.58 15.48 -3.50
CA GLU A 3 4.85 14.75 -3.44
C GLU A 3 5.39 14.53 -4.86
N THR A 4 6.58 15.04 -5.13
CA THR A 4 7.20 14.97 -6.46
C THR A 4 8.43 14.07 -6.51
N ARG A 5 8.91 13.59 -5.35
CA ARG A 5 10.04 12.68 -5.28
C ARG A 5 9.62 11.31 -5.78
N ARG A 6 10.50 10.67 -6.55
CA ARG A 6 10.24 9.32 -7.07
C ARG A 6 10.70 8.25 -6.11
N ILE A 7 9.96 7.15 -6.08
CA ILE A 7 10.33 5.97 -5.32
C ILE A 7 11.40 5.20 -6.09
N VAL A 8 12.57 5.02 -5.48
CA VAL A 8 13.67 4.22 -6.04
C VAL A 8 13.70 2.79 -5.50
N ASN A 9 13.08 2.55 -4.35
CA ASN A 9 12.89 1.20 -3.81
C ASN A 9 11.62 1.16 -2.96
N ILE A 10 10.90 0.05 -3.03
CA ILE A 10 9.66 -0.15 -2.29
C ILE A 10 9.59 -1.58 -1.73
N MET A 11 9.11 -1.70 -0.51
CA MET A 11 8.73 -2.96 0.09
C MET A 11 7.35 -2.84 0.71
N CYS A 12 6.51 -3.84 0.50
CA CYS A 12 5.19 -3.93 1.09
C CYS A 12 5.10 -5.20 1.93
N ASN A 13 4.52 -5.09 3.12
CA ASN A 13 4.39 -6.19 4.04
C ASN A 13 3.06 -6.13 4.79
N VAL A 14 2.40 -7.27 4.94
CA VAL A 14 1.16 -7.41 5.70
C VAL A 14 1.41 -8.40 6.83
N LYS A 15 1.02 -8.04 8.05
CA LYS A 15 1.08 -8.92 9.23
C LYS A 15 -0.26 -8.91 9.96
N PRO A 16 -0.71 -10.04 10.53
CA PRO A 16 -1.86 -10.03 11.43
C PRO A 16 -1.54 -9.17 12.66
N GLN A 17 -2.53 -8.44 13.17
CA GLN A 17 -2.40 -7.69 14.41
C GLN A 17 -2.34 -8.67 15.61
N GLU A 18 -1.61 -8.32 16.67
CA GLU A 18 -1.48 -9.19 17.86
C GLU A 18 -2.81 -9.39 18.59
N GLN A 19 -3.74 -8.44 18.46
CA GLN A 19 -5.05 -8.46 19.07
C GLN A 19 -6.10 -8.05 18.03
N GLY A 20 -6.99 -8.98 17.67
CA GLY A 20 -8.12 -8.71 16.78
C GLY A 20 -8.02 -9.41 15.41
N PRO A 21 -9.07 -9.26 14.58
CA PRO A 21 -9.12 -9.86 13.25
C PRO A 21 -8.40 -9.01 12.17
N ASN A 22 -7.83 -7.87 12.55
CA ASN A 22 -7.27 -6.91 11.62
C ASN A 22 -5.83 -7.27 11.24
N TYR A 23 -5.38 -6.68 10.13
CA TYR A 23 -4.01 -6.79 9.66
C TYR A 23 -3.36 -5.40 9.69
N VAL A 24 -2.04 -5.37 9.76
CA VAL A 24 -1.24 -4.16 9.61
C VAL A 24 -0.51 -4.25 8.29
N LEU A 25 -0.81 -3.32 7.39
CA LEU A 25 -0.07 -3.07 6.18
C LEU A 25 1.09 -2.13 6.50
N THR A 26 2.31 -2.48 6.12
CA THR A 26 3.49 -1.64 6.22
C THR A 26 4.13 -1.48 4.85
N ILE A 27 4.32 -0.23 4.44
CA ILE A 27 5.01 0.12 3.20
C ILE A 27 6.29 0.85 3.57
N LEU A 28 7.42 0.32 3.11
CA LEU A 28 8.74 0.95 3.23
C LEU A 28 9.09 1.56 1.89
N LEU A 29 9.27 2.87 1.86
CA LEU A 29 9.61 3.63 0.67
C LEU A 29 11.02 4.17 0.80
N ARG A 30 11.75 4.09 -0.30
CA ARG A 30 12.99 4.81 -0.49
C ARG A 30 12.80 5.82 -1.61
N MET A 31 12.98 7.10 -1.28
CA MET A 31 12.91 8.20 -2.24
C MET A 31 14.28 8.44 -2.90
N ASP A 32 14.26 9.09 -4.07
CA ASP A 32 15.43 9.50 -4.85
C ASP A 32 16.36 10.49 -4.11
N ASP A 33 15.80 11.38 -3.30
CA ASP A 33 16.51 12.30 -2.40
C ASP A 33 17.18 11.60 -1.20
N LYS A 34 17.09 10.27 -1.15
CA LYS A 34 17.61 9.39 -0.10
C LYS A 34 16.77 9.31 1.17
N MET A 35 15.59 9.92 1.21
CA MET A 35 14.66 9.79 2.34
C MET A 35 14.09 8.37 2.40
N ASN A 36 14.08 7.78 3.61
CA ASN A 36 13.36 6.52 3.86
C ASN A 36 12.07 6.88 4.60
N ARG A 37 10.93 6.36 4.12
CA ARG A 37 9.63 6.52 4.78
C ARG A 37 9.06 5.17 5.12
N GLN A 38 8.38 5.10 6.25
CA GLN A 38 7.58 3.97 6.64
C GLN A 38 6.15 4.46 6.81
N LEU A 39 5.24 3.86 6.05
CA LEU A 39 3.81 4.08 6.16
C LEU A 39 3.21 2.81 6.75
N SER A 40 2.29 2.96 7.69
CA SER A 40 1.60 1.81 8.27
C SER A 40 0.15 2.18 8.55
N CYS A 41 -0.75 1.30 8.14
CA CYS A 41 -2.17 1.41 8.41
C CYS A 41 -2.72 0.05 8.85
N GLU A 42 -3.78 0.11 9.64
CA GLU A 42 -4.60 -1.06 9.90
C GLU A 42 -5.50 -1.28 8.68
N ILE A 43 -5.62 -2.54 8.27
CA ILE A 43 -6.51 -2.94 7.20
C ILE A 43 -7.42 -4.06 7.68
N THR A 44 -8.65 -4.02 7.22
CA THR A 44 -9.68 -5.03 7.42
C THR A 44 -10.01 -5.75 6.12
N LYS A 45 -10.69 -6.88 6.20
CA LYS A 45 -11.16 -7.62 5.02
C LYS A 45 -12.22 -6.86 4.20
N ASP A 46 -12.87 -5.88 4.82
CA ASP A 46 -13.98 -5.11 4.24
C ASP A 46 -13.48 -3.80 3.60
N ASP A 47 -12.17 -3.52 3.68
CA ASP A 47 -11.58 -2.32 3.13
C ASP A 47 -11.49 -2.37 1.60
N ASP A 48 -11.73 -1.22 0.96
CA ASP A 48 -11.51 -1.05 -0.46
C ASP A 48 -10.04 -0.68 -0.74
N PHE A 49 -9.28 -1.69 -1.18
CA PHE A 49 -7.87 -1.51 -1.51
C PHE A 49 -7.64 -0.79 -2.85
N ALA A 50 -8.66 -0.61 -3.69
CA ALA A 50 -8.51 0.07 -4.97
C ALA A 50 -8.17 1.57 -4.77
N GLY A 51 -8.77 2.19 -3.75
CA GLY A 51 -8.57 3.62 -3.44
C GLY A 51 -7.32 3.95 -2.62
N LEU A 52 -6.69 2.97 -1.97
CA LEU A 52 -5.60 3.24 -1.01
C LEU A 52 -4.41 3.96 -1.65
N SER A 53 -4.05 3.61 -2.89
CA SER A 53 -2.96 4.31 -3.61
C SER A 53 -3.32 5.77 -3.95
N GLU A 54 -4.59 6.06 -4.19
CA GLU A 54 -5.08 7.41 -4.47
C GLU A 54 -5.01 8.27 -3.20
N GLU A 55 -5.36 7.70 -2.05
CA GLU A 55 -5.21 8.36 -0.76
C GLU A 55 -3.74 8.69 -0.45
N LEU A 56 -2.83 7.76 -0.76
CA LEU A 56 -1.39 8.01 -0.58
C LEU A 56 -0.88 9.19 -1.42
N VAL A 57 -1.39 9.36 -2.64
CA VAL A 57 -1.09 10.53 -3.49
C VAL A 57 -1.76 11.78 -2.94
N TYR A 58 -3.04 11.70 -2.59
CA TYR A 58 -3.83 12.83 -2.08
C TYR A 58 -3.22 13.44 -0.81
N HIS A 59 -2.72 12.59 0.08
CA HIS A 59 -2.05 13.01 1.31
C HIS A 59 -0.56 13.40 1.12
N GLY A 60 -0.01 13.25 -0.09
CA GLY A 60 1.39 13.60 -0.38
C GLY A 60 2.41 12.63 0.20
N PHE A 61 2.03 11.37 0.39
CA PHE A 61 2.97 10.33 0.84
C PHE A 61 3.80 9.75 -0.31
N ILE A 62 3.22 9.68 -1.51
CA ILE A 62 3.85 9.21 -2.75
C ILE A 62 3.54 10.15 -3.92
N SER A 63 4.36 10.11 -4.96
CA SER A 63 4.10 10.79 -6.23
C SER A 63 2.98 10.11 -7.01
N ASP A 64 2.19 10.89 -7.75
CA ASP A 64 1.18 10.36 -8.68
C ASP A 64 1.81 9.47 -9.76
N GLU A 65 3.05 9.73 -10.14
CA GLU A 65 3.80 8.91 -11.09
C GLU A 65 4.03 7.47 -10.58
N ASP A 66 4.13 7.28 -9.26
CA ASP A 66 4.37 5.99 -8.65
C ASP A 66 3.06 5.28 -8.22
N ARG A 67 1.91 5.95 -8.36
CA ARG A 67 0.60 5.48 -7.85
C ARG A 67 0.25 4.08 -8.32
N GLU A 68 0.35 3.83 -9.62
CA GLU A 68 -0.01 2.55 -10.23
C GLU A 68 0.92 1.42 -9.77
N MET A 69 2.22 1.69 -9.65
CA MET A 69 3.20 0.73 -9.12
C MET A 69 2.85 0.35 -7.68
N VAL A 70 2.56 1.34 -6.83
CA VAL A 70 2.20 1.13 -5.43
C VAL A 70 0.88 0.35 -5.32
N ALA A 71 -0.14 0.70 -6.11
CA ALA A 71 -1.42 0.01 -6.15
C ALA A 71 -1.24 -1.49 -6.46
N ASN A 72 -0.50 -1.79 -7.52
CA ASN A 72 -0.22 -3.16 -7.93
C ASN A 72 0.54 -3.94 -6.85
N LEU A 73 1.54 -3.32 -6.22
CA LEU A 73 2.31 -3.97 -5.16
C LEU A 73 1.46 -4.29 -3.92
N ILE A 74 0.60 -3.36 -3.50
CA ILE A 74 -0.32 -3.57 -2.38
C ILE A 74 -1.29 -4.70 -2.72
N GLY A 75 -1.94 -4.65 -3.89
CA GLY A 75 -2.86 -5.68 -4.36
C GLY A 75 -2.22 -7.06 -4.42
N ASP A 76 -1.00 -7.15 -4.97
CA ASP A 76 -0.19 -8.37 -5.01
C ASP A 76 0.13 -8.90 -3.61
N THR A 77 0.51 -8.02 -2.70
CA THR A 77 0.91 -8.40 -1.34
C THR A 77 -0.27 -8.95 -0.55
N ILE A 78 -1.42 -8.30 -0.67
CA ILE A 78 -2.68 -8.73 -0.05
C ILE A 78 -3.13 -10.07 -0.66
N SER A 79 -3.08 -10.21 -1.99
CA SER A 79 -3.48 -11.44 -2.70
C SER A 79 -2.60 -12.63 -2.36
N ARG A 80 -1.27 -12.45 -2.31
CA ARG A 80 -0.31 -13.53 -2.01
C ARG A 80 -0.39 -14.05 -0.58
N ARG A 81 -0.78 -13.20 0.38
CA ARG A 81 -0.84 -13.57 1.80
C ARG A 81 -2.08 -14.38 2.16
N HIS A 82 -2.97 -14.65 1.19
CA HIS A 82 -4.20 -15.41 1.37
C HIS A 82 -4.95 -14.94 2.61
N ILE A 83 -5.34 -13.65 2.62
CA ILE A 83 -6.49 -13.25 3.43
C ILE A 83 -7.69 -13.95 2.77
N PRO A 84 -8.31 -14.95 3.42
CA PRO A 84 -9.43 -15.66 2.82
C PRO A 84 -10.54 -14.64 2.52
N ASP A 85 -11.12 -14.74 1.31
CA ASP A 85 -12.28 -13.97 0.82
C ASP A 85 -12.08 -12.53 0.31
N LEU A 86 -10.93 -12.18 -0.27
CA LEU A 86 -10.85 -10.97 -1.10
C LEU A 86 -11.37 -11.24 -2.53
N PRO A 87 -12.33 -10.44 -3.03
CA PRO A 87 -12.80 -10.58 -4.40
C PRO A 87 -11.64 -10.26 -5.35
N ASN A 88 -11.28 -11.23 -6.18
CA ASN A 88 -10.30 -11.08 -7.25
C ASN A 88 -10.74 -9.93 -8.17
N THR A 89 -10.17 -8.74 -8.02
CA THR A 89 -10.39 -7.59 -8.90
C THR A 89 -9.58 -7.78 -10.19
N ASN A 90 -9.84 -8.88 -10.90
CA ASN A 90 -9.52 -9.04 -12.31
C ASN A 90 -10.82 -8.92 -13.11
N LYS A 91 -11.33 -7.68 -13.23
CA LYS A 91 -12.29 -7.21 -14.25
C LYS A 91 -12.03 -5.70 -14.39
N SER A 92 -11.70 -5.11 -15.53
CA SER A 92 -11.98 -5.44 -16.93
C SER A 92 -10.86 -4.94 -17.84
#